data_AF-B0TVT5-F1
#
_entry.id   AF-B0TVT5-F1
#
_cell.length_a   1.000
_cell.length_b   1.000
_cell.length_c   1.000
_cell.angle_alpha   90.00
_cell.angle_beta   90.00
_cell.angle_gamma   90.00
#
_symmetry.space_group_name_H-M   'P 1'
#
loop_
_entity.id
_entity.type
_entity.pdbx_description
1 polymer ?
#
loop_
_entity_poly.entity_id
_entity_poly.type
_entity_poly.pdbx_seq_one_letter_code
_entity_poly.pdbx_strand_id
1 'polypeptide(L)'
;MIALIILLFVLSYLGFHYFGSIKQVGQPSIRVEHTRLLNVLGVVRSQWLMRSKPETLVLDWYSDNPEHASSSGQVRMAVGGWPIPDETSVAGCRRLLTELLGLSYVQQIETQFNSDTGVCRYIGDSGESISYQTSSGRVIFLTEAR
;
A
#
# COMPACT_ATOMS: atom_id res chain seq x y z
N MET A 1 -31.36 -38.49 -18.40
CA MET A 1 -31.79 -37.58 -17.31
C MET A 1 -30.98 -37.80 -16.02
N ILE A 2 -30.84 -39.03 -15.53
CA ILE A 2 -30.07 -39.33 -14.31
C ILE A 2 -28.61 -38.84 -14.39
N ALA A 3 -27.93 -39.05 -15.52
CA ALA A 3 -26.56 -38.58 -15.73
C ALA A 3 -26.40 -37.04 -15.66
N LEU A 4 -27.39 -36.29 -16.15
CA LEU A 4 -27.39 -34.82 -16.07
C LEU A 4 -27.56 -34.33 -14.63
N ILE A 5 -28.40 -35.02 -13.85
CA ILE A 5 -28.63 -34.69 -12.43
C ILE A 5 -27.34 -34.93 -11.64
N ILE A 6 -26.65 -36.05 -11.87
CA ILE A 6 -25.37 -36.37 -11.21
C ILE A 6 -24.31 -35.34 -11.58
N LEU A 7 -24.21 -34.97 -12.88
CA LEU A 7 -23.27 -33.95 -13.34
C LEU A 7 -23.50 -32.60 -12.64
N LEU A 8 -24.76 -32.17 -12.53
CA LEU A 8 -25.11 -30.91 -11.86
C LEU A 8 -24.78 -30.93 -10.37
N PHE A 9 -24.99 -32.07 -9.69
CA PHE A 9 -24.59 -32.22 -8.29
C PHE A 9 -23.08 -32.14 -8.09
N VAL A 10 -22.31 -32.77 -8.98
CA VAL A 10 -20.83 -32.70 -8.94
C VAL A 10 -20.35 -31.26 -9.18
N LEU A 11 -20.91 -30.57 -10.18
CA LEU A 11 -20.55 -29.18 -10.48
C LEU A 11 -20.95 -28.23 -9.35
N SER A 12 -22.11 -28.45 -8.73
CA SER A 12 -22.56 -27.68 -7.57
C SER A 12 -21.62 -27.88 -6.38
N TYR A 13 -21.29 -29.14 -6.07
CA TYR A 13 -20.36 -29.47 -4.98
C TYR A 13 -18.97 -28.85 -5.20
N LEU A 14 -18.42 -28.98 -6.42
CA LEU A 14 -17.15 -28.36 -6.78
C LEU A 14 -17.23 -26.83 -6.72
N GLY A 15 -18.34 -26.23 -7.17
CA GLY A 15 -18.59 -24.81 -7.06
C GLY A 15 -18.52 -24.36 -5.60
N PHE A 16 -19.36 -24.92 -4.71
CA PHE A 16 -19.36 -24.52 -3.30
C PHE A 16 -18.03 -24.78 -2.59
N HIS A 17 -17.34 -25.87 -2.91
CA HIS A 17 -16.07 -26.21 -2.28
C HIS A 17 -14.91 -25.31 -2.73
N TYR A 18 -14.82 -24.98 -4.03
CA TYR A 18 -13.71 -24.19 -4.56
C TYR A 18 -13.96 -22.68 -4.52
N PHE A 19 -15.21 -22.20 -4.56
CA PHE A 19 -15.50 -20.76 -4.48
C PHE A 19 -15.05 -20.13 -3.14
N GLY A 20 -15.00 -20.89 -2.05
CA GLY A 20 -14.44 -20.42 -0.77
C GLY A 20 -12.97 -20.02 -0.87
N SER A 21 -12.19 -20.68 -1.74
CA SER A 21 -10.75 -20.44 -1.95
C SER A 21 -10.47 -19.33 -2.98
N ILE A 22 -11.47 -18.98 -3.81
CA ILE A 22 -11.35 -17.95 -4.88
C ILE A 22 -11.55 -16.52 -4.34
N LYS A 23 -11.97 -16.34 -3.08
CA LYS A 23 -12.10 -15.01 -2.45
C LYS A 23 -10.79 -14.19 -2.46
N GLN A 24 -9.65 -14.82 -2.70
CA GLN A 24 -8.33 -14.20 -2.79
C GLN A 24 -8.01 -13.56 -4.16
N VAL A 25 -8.85 -13.77 -5.18
CA VAL A 25 -8.62 -13.27 -6.56
C VAL A 25 -9.12 -11.82 -6.75
N GLY A 26 -9.82 -11.24 -5.77
CA GLY A 26 -10.43 -9.91 -5.89
C GLY A 26 -9.85 -8.80 -5.00
N GLN A 27 -8.97 -9.11 -4.04
CA GLN A 27 -8.31 -8.08 -3.23
C GLN A 27 -6.92 -7.79 -3.81
N PRO A 28 -6.53 -6.51 -4.00
CA PRO A 28 -5.19 -6.17 -4.43
C PRO A 28 -4.20 -6.74 -3.40
N SER A 29 -3.46 -7.78 -3.81
CA SER A 29 -2.50 -8.42 -2.91
C SER A 29 -1.50 -7.37 -2.44
N ILE A 30 -1.14 -7.40 -1.15
CA ILE A 30 -0.15 -6.49 -0.57
C ILE A 30 1.20 -6.54 -1.33
N ARG A 31 1.48 -7.63 -2.07
CA ARG A 31 2.64 -7.77 -2.97
C ARG A 31 2.59 -6.81 -4.17
N VAL A 32 1.41 -6.56 -4.73
CA VAL A 32 1.21 -5.57 -5.79
C VAL A 32 1.49 -4.17 -5.22
N GLU A 33 0.94 -3.88 -4.04
CA GLU A 33 1.15 -2.59 -3.37
C GLU A 33 2.62 -2.37 -2.97
N HIS A 34 3.32 -3.42 -2.55
CA HIS A 34 4.76 -3.38 -2.30
C HIS A 34 5.54 -2.92 -3.55
N THR A 35 5.24 -3.53 -4.71
CA THR A 35 5.91 -3.20 -5.97
C THR A 35 5.59 -1.76 -6.39
N ARG A 36 4.33 -1.36 -6.23
CA ARG A 36 3.91 0.00 -6.52
C ARG A 36 4.58 1.03 -5.62
N LEU A 37 4.65 0.78 -4.32
CA LEU A 37 5.32 1.65 -3.36
C LEU A 37 6.79 1.83 -3.72
N LEU A 38 7.50 0.77 -4.09
CA LEU A 38 8.88 0.87 -4.57
C LEU A 38 8.99 1.78 -5.80
N ASN A 39 8.10 1.63 -6.77
CA ASN A 39 8.10 2.45 -7.98
C ASN A 39 7.83 3.92 -7.65
N VAL A 40 6.80 4.20 -6.84
CA VAL A 40 6.44 5.56 -6.40
C VAL A 40 7.61 6.18 -5.65
N LEU A 41 8.21 5.49 -4.67
CA LEU A 41 9.37 6.00 -3.93
C LEU A 41 10.56 6.32 -4.85
N GLY A 42 10.77 5.51 -5.90
CA GLY A 42 11.76 5.79 -6.94
C GLY A 42 11.49 7.10 -7.67
N VAL A 43 10.23 7.36 -8.03
CA VAL A 43 9.80 8.62 -8.68
C VAL A 43 9.94 9.80 -7.72
N VAL A 44 9.43 9.69 -6.49
CA VAL A 44 9.54 10.74 -5.45
C VAL A 44 10.99 11.14 -5.23
N ARG A 45 11.88 10.15 -5.06
CA ARG A 45 13.30 10.42 -4.84
C ARG A 45 13.95 11.09 -6.05
N SER A 46 13.55 10.70 -7.27
CA SER A 46 14.03 11.34 -8.50
C SER A 46 13.58 12.80 -8.59
N GLN A 47 12.31 13.09 -8.31
CA GLN A 47 11.79 14.46 -8.24
C GLN A 47 12.51 15.30 -7.19
N TRP A 48 12.74 14.73 -6.00
CA TRP A 48 13.49 15.39 -4.94
C TRP A 48 14.91 15.77 -5.37
N LEU A 49 15.61 14.86 -6.06
CA LEU A 49 16.95 15.13 -6.61
C LEU A 49 16.92 16.24 -7.68
N MET A 50 15.93 16.21 -8.58
CA MET A 50 15.78 17.20 -9.64
C MET A 50 15.43 18.59 -9.10
N ARG A 51 14.66 18.68 -8.01
CA ARG A 51 14.20 19.94 -7.41
C ARG A 51 15.14 20.51 -6.34
N SER A 52 16.43 20.18 -6.41
CA SER A 52 17.45 20.67 -5.46
C SER A 52 17.25 20.26 -3.99
N LYS A 53 16.64 19.08 -3.76
CA LYS A 53 16.53 18.44 -2.44
C LYS A 53 15.73 19.26 -1.40
N PRO A 54 14.48 19.65 -1.69
CA PRO A 54 13.68 20.44 -0.77
C PRO A 54 13.25 19.65 0.47
N GLU A 55 12.95 20.34 1.56
CA GLU A 55 12.41 19.73 2.79
C GLU A 55 10.97 19.23 2.62
N THR A 56 10.22 19.86 1.72
CA THR A 56 8.87 19.44 1.33
C THR A 56 8.78 19.30 -0.17
N LEU A 57 8.19 18.22 -0.66
CA LEU A 57 8.01 17.95 -2.07
C LEU A 57 6.51 17.87 -2.39
N VAL A 58 6.08 18.61 -3.40
CA VAL A 58 4.76 18.45 -4.00
C VAL A 58 4.86 17.38 -5.08
N LEU A 59 4.05 16.34 -4.96
CA LEU A 59 4.01 15.18 -5.83
C LEU A 59 3.33 15.53 -7.17
N ASP A 60 4.00 15.27 -8.29
CA ASP A 60 3.53 15.70 -9.62
C ASP A 60 2.17 15.09 -10.02
N TRP A 61 1.79 13.91 -9.53
CA TRP A 61 0.48 13.30 -9.85
C TRP A 61 -0.69 13.95 -9.12
N TYR A 62 -0.44 14.81 -8.13
CA TYR A 62 -1.46 15.62 -7.49
C TYR A 62 -1.72 16.94 -8.22
N SER A 63 -0.77 17.44 -9.02
CA SER A 63 -0.99 18.68 -9.78
C SER A 63 -1.94 18.51 -10.97
N ASP A 64 -2.10 17.28 -11.47
CA ASP A 64 -2.81 17.00 -12.72
C ASP A 64 -4.21 16.36 -12.53
N ASN A 65 -4.62 16.02 -11.29
CA ASN A 65 -5.87 15.28 -11.05
C ASN A 65 -6.88 16.05 -10.15
N PRO A 66 -8.04 16.48 -10.69
CA PRO A 66 -9.09 17.17 -9.92
C PRO A 66 -9.75 16.28 -8.84
N GLU A 67 -9.62 14.96 -8.89
CA GLU A 67 -10.13 14.06 -7.84
C GLU A 67 -9.30 14.11 -6.55
N HIS A 68 -8.11 14.71 -6.58
CA HIS A 68 -7.19 14.79 -5.44
C HIS A 68 -7.32 16.11 -4.66
N ALA A 69 -8.34 16.93 -4.95
CA ALA A 69 -8.56 18.27 -4.42
C ALA A 69 -8.64 18.41 -2.89
N SER A 70 -8.73 17.31 -2.15
CA SER A 70 -8.78 17.28 -0.68
C SER A 70 -7.43 16.99 -0.01
N SER A 71 -6.38 16.77 -0.80
CA SER A 71 -5.03 16.48 -0.34
C SER A 71 -4.05 17.45 -1.00
N SER A 72 -3.09 17.94 -0.21
CA SER A 72 -2.08 18.87 -0.72
C SER A 72 -1.07 18.21 -1.66
N GLY A 73 -0.99 16.86 -1.69
CA GLY A 73 0.05 16.14 -2.42
C GLY A 73 1.45 16.48 -1.92
N GLN A 74 1.56 17.09 -0.75
CA GLN A 74 2.81 17.57 -0.20
C GLN A 74 3.31 16.56 0.83
N VAL A 75 4.53 16.06 0.61
CA VAL A 75 5.21 15.16 1.53
C VAL A 75 6.46 15.82 2.09
N ARG A 76 6.69 15.65 3.39
CA ARG A 76 7.97 16.00 4.01
C ARG A 76 9.03 14.99 3.61
N MET A 77 10.26 15.47 3.44
CA MET A 77 11.38 14.65 2.98
C MET A 77 12.47 14.60 4.07
N ALA A 78 12.96 13.40 4.36
CA ALA A 78 14.18 13.23 5.14
C ALA A 78 15.39 13.75 4.35
N VAL A 79 16.47 14.05 5.09
CA VAL A 79 17.79 14.40 4.52
C VAL A 79 18.29 13.35 3.50
N GLY A 80 17.89 12.08 3.67
CA GLY A 80 18.20 10.98 2.75
C GLY A 80 17.42 10.97 1.43
N GLY A 81 16.45 11.88 1.26
CA GLY A 81 15.61 11.97 0.06
C GLY A 81 14.43 11.00 0.06
N TRP A 82 13.94 10.63 1.24
CA TRP A 82 12.84 9.70 1.43
C TRP A 82 11.67 10.41 2.11
N PRO A 83 10.43 10.18 1.65
CA PRO A 83 9.28 10.82 2.26
C PRO A 83 9.02 10.28 3.67
N ILE A 84 8.72 11.19 4.59
CA ILE A 84 8.52 10.92 6.02
C ILE A 84 7.11 11.36 6.44
N PRO A 85 6.51 10.70 7.44
CA PRO A 85 5.23 11.12 7.95
C PRO A 85 5.34 12.47 8.67
N ASP A 86 4.32 13.31 8.56
CA ASP A 86 4.30 14.62 9.23
C ASP A 86 4.32 14.50 10.75
N GLU A 87 3.74 13.42 11.26
CA GLU A 87 3.68 13.07 12.67
C GLU A 87 4.21 11.65 12.87
N THR A 88 4.95 11.45 13.96
CA THR A 88 5.43 10.14 14.40
C THR A 88 4.30 9.37 15.08
N SER A 89 3.26 9.05 14.32
CA SER A 89 2.06 8.37 14.78
C SER A 89 1.54 7.42 13.72
N VAL A 90 0.67 6.48 14.13
CA VAL A 90 -0.08 5.63 13.20
C VAL A 90 -0.85 6.48 12.18
N ALA A 91 -1.42 7.61 12.63
CA ALA A 91 -2.14 8.52 11.75
C ALA A 91 -1.23 9.20 10.72
N GLY A 92 0.01 9.52 11.10
CA GLY A 92 1.02 10.07 10.19
C GLY A 92 1.47 9.07 9.13
N CYS A 93 1.77 7.82 9.51
CA CYS A 93 2.09 6.76 8.54
C CYS A 93 0.94 6.50 7.57
N ARG A 94 -0.30 6.48 8.09
CA ARG A 94 -1.48 6.27 7.26
C ARG A 94 -1.67 7.39 6.25
N ARG A 95 -1.52 8.65 6.68
CA ARG A 95 -1.54 9.81 5.78
C ARG A 95 -0.45 9.71 4.73
N LEU A 96 0.79 9.41 5.12
CA LEU A 96 1.88 9.27 4.17
C LEU A 96 1.57 8.20 3.10
N LEU A 97 1.02 7.05 3.49
CA LEU A 97 0.63 6.02 2.53
C LEU A 97 -0.45 6.53 1.56
N THR A 98 -1.42 7.30 2.05
CA THR A 98 -2.44 7.94 1.22
C THR A 98 -1.82 8.88 0.19
N GLU A 99 -0.88 9.74 0.61
CA GLU A 99 -0.21 10.68 -0.30
C GLU A 99 0.61 9.95 -1.37
N LEU A 100 1.20 8.80 -1.04
CA LEU A 100 2.03 8.04 -1.98
C LEU A 100 1.19 7.17 -2.93
N LEU A 101 0.14 6.52 -2.45
CA LEU A 101 -0.59 5.48 -3.20
C LEU A 101 -2.04 5.86 -3.54
N GLY A 102 -2.66 6.77 -2.80
CA GLY A 102 -4.05 7.21 -2.92
C GLY A 102 -4.99 6.66 -1.83
N LEU A 103 -6.21 7.20 -1.76
CA LEU A 103 -7.22 6.87 -0.73
C LEU A 103 -7.79 5.45 -0.83
N SER A 104 -7.90 4.90 -2.03
CA SER A 104 -8.54 3.61 -2.31
C SER A 104 -7.85 2.42 -1.61
N TYR A 105 -6.60 2.61 -1.17
CA TYR A 105 -5.73 1.55 -0.66
C TYR A 105 -5.77 1.43 0.87
N VAL A 106 -6.15 2.50 1.56
CA VAL A 106 -6.11 2.56 3.03
C VAL A 106 -7.27 1.79 3.67
N GLN A 107 -8.32 1.47 2.93
CA GLN A 107 -9.53 0.83 3.48
C GLN A 107 -9.32 -0.63 3.88
N GLN A 108 -8.29 -1.30 3.35
CA GLN A 108 -8.01 -2.74 3.55
C GLN A 108 -6.62 -2.99 4.15
N ILE A 109 -6.02 -1.96 4.75
CA ILE A 109 -4.66 -2.01 5.30
C ILE A 109 -4.67 -1.51 6.74
N GLU A 110 -4.33 -2.40 7.67
CA GLU A 110 -4.03 -2.01 9.04
C GLU A 110 -2.66 -1.31 9.08
N THR A 111 -2.60 -0.12 9.68
CA THR A 111 -1.36 0.65 9.80
C THR A 111 -0.85 0.58 11.24
N GLN A 112 0.42 0.27 11.40
CA GLN A 112 1.14 0.30 12.67
C GLN A 112 2.37 1.20 12.54
N PHE A 113 2.77 1.82 13.66
CA PHE A 113 3.96 2.66 13.72
C PHE A 113 4.81 2.26 14.92
N ASN A 114 6.09 2.04 14.67
CA ASN A 114 7.08 1.80 15.72
C ASN A 114 7.86 3.11 15.94
N SER A 115 7.62 3.75 17.09
CA SER A 115 8.24 5.04 17.44
C SER A 115 9.75 4.94 17.66
N ASP A 116 10.23 3.80 18.14
CA ASP A 116 11.65 3.62 18.48
C ASP A 116 12.52 3.51 17.21
N THR A 117 11.96 2.97 16.14
CA THR A 117 12.67 2.72 14.88
C THR A 117 12.22 3.63 13.73
N GLY A 118 11.13 4.38 13.90
CA GLY A 118 10.56 5.23 12.86
C GLY A 118 10.01 4.44 11.67
N VAL A 119 9.55 3.20 11.91
CA VAL A 119 9.07 2.29 10.86
C VAL A 119 7.55 2.33 10.79
N CYS A 120 7.04 2.56 9.58
CA CYS A 120 5.63 2.39 9.26
C CYS A 120 5.40 0.97 8.74
N ARG A 121 4.50 0.22 9.38
CA ARG A 121 4.12 -1.13 8.96
C ARG A 121 2.67 -1.12 8.47
N TYR A 122 2.45 -1.78 7.33
CA TYR A 122 1.17 -1.85 6.64
C TYR A 122 0.81 -3.32 6.45
N ILE A 123 -0.27 -3.77 7.08
CA ILE A 123 -0.66 -5.19 7.13
C ILE A 123 -1.95 -5.35 6.33
N GLY A 124 -1.96 -6.26 5.36
CA GLY A 124 -3.16 -6.59 4.61
C GLY A 124 -4.01 -7.66 5.32
N ASP A 125 -5.26 -7.82 4.87
CA ASP A 125 -6.20 -8.81 5.42
C ASP A 125 -5.68 -10.26 5.40
N SER A 126 -4.78 -10.58 4.46
CA SER A 126 -4.12 -11.90 4.34
C SER A 126 -3.05 -12.18 5.41
N GLY A 127 -2.72 -11.19 6.24
CA GLY A 127 -1.63 -11.26 7.23
C GLY A 127 -0.24 -10.98 6.65
N GLU A 128 -0.13 -10.77 5.34
CA GLU A 128 1.12 -10.29 4.73
C GLU A 128 1.32 -8.79 5.03
N SER A 129 2.56 -8.30 5.07
CA SER A 129 2.85 -6.91 5.45
C SER A 129 4.00 -6.25 4.68
N ILE A 130 3.95 -4.92 4.63
CA ILE A 130 5.00 -4.04 4.14
C ILE A 130 5.54 -3.22 5.31
N SER A 131 6.85 -3.24 5.53
CA SER A 131 7.51 -2.34 6.47
C SER A 131 8.34 -1.31 5.71
N TYR A 132 8.02 -0.04 5.91
CA TYR A 132 8.72 1.10 5.33
C TYR A 132 9.57 1.80 6.38
N GLN A 133 10.89 1.83 6.15
CA GLN A 133 11.85 2.54 6.98
C GLN A 133 12.03 3.97 6.49
N THR A 134 11.49 4.93 7.23
CA THR A 134 11.46 6.36 6.84
C THR A 134 12.85 6.99 6.74
N SER A 135 13.84 6.48 7.49
CA SER A 135 15.22 6.97 7.50
C SER A 135 16.04 6.52 6.28
N SER A 136 15.81 5.30 5.80
CA SER A 136 16.62 4.66 4.75
C SER A 136 15.89 4.50 3.42
N GLY A 137 14.57 4.71 3.40
CA GLY A 137 13.71 4.44 2.26
C GLY A 137 13.50 2.96 1.97
N ARG A 138 14.00 2.07 2.83
CA ARG A 138 13.92 0.63 2.62
C ARG A 138 12.49 0.16 2.81
N VAL A 139 11.99 -0.56 1.81
CA VAL A 139 10.70 -1.27 1.86
C VAL A 139 10.98 -2.76 2.01
N ILE A 140 10.34 -3.39 2.99
CA ILE A 140 10.49 -4.82 3.28
C ILE A 140 9.12 -5.47 3.17
N PHE A 141 9.02 -6.51 2.36
CA PHE A 141 7.84 -7.35 2.26
C PHE A 141 7.97 -8.58 3.15
N LEU A 142 6.94 -8.89 3.93
CA LEU A 142 6.86 -10.08 4.78
C LEU A 142 5.58 -10.85 4.43
N THR A 143 5.69 -12.14 4.19
CA THR A 143 4.55 -13.02 3.89
C THR A 143 3.72 -13.37 5.13
N GLU A 144 4.23 -13.11 6.32
CA GLU A 144 3.52 -13.23 7.60
C GLU A 144 3.89 -12.06 8.51
N ALA A 145 2.89 -11.34 9.01
CA ALA A 145 3.05 -10.29 10.01
C ALA A 145 3.15 -10.95 11.39
N ARG A 146 4.36 -11.01 11.94
CA ARG A 146 4.62 -11.40 13.32
C ARG A 146 4.79 -10.18 14.23
#